data_AF-A0A7K0UN98-F1
#
_entry.id   AF-A0A7K0UN98-F1
#
_cell.length_a   1.000
_cell.length_b   1.000
_cell.length_c   1.000
_cell.angle_alpha   90.00
_cell.angle_beta   90.00
_cell.angle_gamma   90.00
#
_symmetry.space_group_name_H-M   'P 1'
#
loop_
_entity.id
_entity.type
_entity.pdbx_description
1 polymer ?
#
loop_
_entity_poly.entity_id
_entity_poly.type
_entity_poly.pdbx_seq_one_letter_code
_entity_poly.pdbx_strand_id
1 'polypeptide(L)'
;METLSAKQQQVALLMSSGEGVSAVAEASGISRVTVHQWLKEDDAFNAYLNGLKLEIINSGMATIQSSVILAIQTITTMMVESGSDAVRLNCAKEILNRAGISQANPIGSDDLATLQLTRSLGSFG
;
A
#
# COMPACT_ATOMS: atom_id res chain seq x y z
N MET A 1 1.56 27.19 20.60
CA MET A 1 1.39 25.77 20.27
C MET A 1 1.01 25.09 21.56
N GLU A 2 -0.21 24.55 21.66
CA GLU A 2 -0.54 23.66 22.78
C GLU A 2 0.36 22.43 22.68
N THR A 3 1.20 22.24 23.69
CA THR A 3 2.06 21.08 23.82
C THR A 3 1.28 19.96 24.50
N LEU A 4 1.19 18.80 23.86
CA LEU A 4 0.56 17.61 24.45
C LEU A 4 1.20 17.25 25.78
N SER A 5 0.38 16.82 26.73
CA SER A 5 0.88 16.23 27.98
C SER A 5 1.55 14.87 27.74
N ALA A 6 2.42 14.45 28.65
CA ALA A 6 3.06 13.12 28.60
C ALA A 6 2.03 11.98 28.57
N LYS A 7 0.89 12.15 29.26
CA LYS A 7 -0.21 11.17 29.24
C LYS A 7 -0.89 11.08 27.88
N GLN A 8 -1.12 12.21 27.23
CA GLN A 8 -1.66 12.25 25.87
C GLN A 8 -0.70 11.62 24.87
N GLN A 9 0.60 11.88 24.97
CA GLN A 9 1.60 11.24 24.10
C GLN A 9 1.62 9.71 24.29
N GLN A 10 1.60 9.24 25.54
CA GLN A 10 1.54 7.80 25.86
C GLN A 10 0.29 7.14 25.28
N VAL A 11 -0.88 7.75 25.48
CA VAL A 11 -2.16 7.24 24.96
C VAL A 11 -2.16 7.21 23.44
N ALA A 12 -1.69 8.27 22.78
CA ALA A 12 -1.62 8.32 21.33
C ALA A 12 -0.69 7.24 20.75
N LEU A 13 0.44 6.96 21.41
CA LEU A 13 1.35 5.89 21.01
C LEU A 13 0.66 4.52 21.06
N LEU A 14 0.03 4.17 22.18
CA LEU A 14 -0.68 2.90 22.34
C LEU A 14 -1.86 2.76 21.36
N MET A 15 -2.60 3.85 21.11
CA MET A 15 -3.67 3.84 20.12
C MET A 15 -3.15 3.70 18.68
N SER A 16 -1.97 4.27 18.37
CA SER A 16 -1.39 4.15 17.03
C SER A 16 -0.96 2.71 16.70
N SER A 17 -0.59 1.91 17.71
CA SER A 17 -0.32 0.48 17.55
C SER A 17 -1.57 -0.41 17.46
N GLY A 18 -2.77 0.19 17.44
CA GLY A 18 -4.03 -0.53 17.23
C GLY A 18 -4.75 -0.95 18.51
N GLU A 19 -4.31 -0.52 19.69
CA GLU A 19 -5.04 -0.82 20.92
C GLU A 19 -6.34 -0.01 21.03
N GLY A 20 -7.39 -0.68 21.52
CA GLY A 20 -8.69 -0.06 21.74
C GLY A 20 -8.70 0.87 22.96
N VAL A 21 -9.58 1.87 22.94
CA VAL A 21 -9.74 2.90 24.00
C VAL A 21 -9.78 2.31 25.42
N SER A 22 -10.41 1.15 25.59
CA SER A 22 -10.51 0.48 26.88
C SER A 22 -9.15 0.02 27.43
N ALA A 23 -8.32 -0.60 26.59
CA ALA A 23 -7.01 -1.11 26.97
C ALA A 23 -6.02 0.03 27.21
N VAL A 24 -6.05 1.05 26.35
CA VAL A 24 -5.19 2.22 26.47
C VAL A 24 -5.49 3.02 27.74
N ALA A 25 -6.76 3.19 28.08
CA ALA A 25 -7.18 3.89 29.30
C ALA A 25 -6.65 3.18 30.56
N GLU A 26 -6.76 1.85 30.61
CA GLU A 26 -6.24 1.02 31.70
C GLU A 26 -4.71 1.12 31.79
N ALA A 27 -3.99 0.88 30.67
CA ALA A 27 -2.54 0.95 30.61
C ALA A 27 -1.98 2.34 30.96
N SER A 28 -2.75 3.40 30.69
CA SER A 28 -2.35 4.78 30.96
C SER A 28 -2.85 5.30 32.32
N GLY A 29 -3.64 4.52 33.06
CA GLY A 29 -4.19 4.89 34.37
C GLY A 29 -5.17 6.07 34.32
N ILE A 30 -5.93 6.21 33.24
CA ILE A 30 -6.92 7.29 33.04
C ILE A 30 -8.31 6.72 32.72
N SER A 31 -9.34 7.55 32.81
CA SER A 31 -10.69 7.13 32.48
C SER A 31 -10.89 6.99 30.95
N ARG A 32 -11.75 6.05 30.52
CA ARG A 32 -12.18 5.95 29.12
C ARG A 32 -12.85 7.23 28.63
N VAL A 33 -13.56 7.93 29.52
CA VAL A 33 -14.22 9.21 29.22
C VAL A 33 -13.19 10.26 28.83
N THR A 34 -12.06 10.34 29.54
CA THR A 34 -10.95 11.24 29.23
C THR A 34 -10.39 10.98 27.83
N VAL A 35 -10.17 9.71 27.47
CA VAL A 35 -9.70 9.35 26.13
C VAL A 35 -10.72 9.74 25.05
N HIS A 36 -12.01 9.43 25.27
CA HIS A 36 -13.07 9.83 24.34
C HIS A 36 -13.21 11.35 24.21
N GLN A 37 -12.99 12.10 25.29
CA GLN A 37 -13.01 13.55 25.25
C GLN A 37 -11.86 14.10 24.40
N TRP A 38 -10.64 13.62 24.58
CA TRP A 38 -9.51 14.04 23.74
C TRP A 38 -9.73 13.70 22.27
N LEU A 39 -10.25 12.51 21.96
CA LEU A 39 -10.58 12.14 20.59
C LEU A 39 -11.62 13.06 19.93
N LYS A 40 -12.52 13.64 20.73
CA LYS A 40 -13.62 14.47 20.25
C LYS A 40 -13.26 15.97 20.19
N GLU A 41 -12.50 16.46 21.16
CA GLU A 41 -12.39 17.89 21.46
C GLU A 41 -10.94 18.41 21.39
N ASP A 42 -9.93 17.53 21.32
CA ASP A 42 -8.52 17.93 21.32
C ASP A 42 -7.87 17.71 19.93
N ASP A 43 -7.82 18.77 19.14
CA ASP A 43 -7.23 18.76 17.80
C ASP A 43 -5.72 18.49 17.82
N ALA A 44 -5.00 18.95 18.84
CA ALA A 44 -3.56 18.71 18.96
C ALA A 44 -3.28 17.23 19.22
N PHE A 45 -4.08 16.58 20.07
CA PHE A 45 -4.05 15.15 20.29
C PHE A 45 -4.35 14.36 19.02
N ASN A 46 -5.42 14.73 18.30
CA ASN A 46 -5.82 14.07 17.07
C ASN A 46 -4.76 14.21 15.96
N ALA A 47 -4.17 15.40 15.81
CA ALA A 47 -3.09 15.63 14.85
C ALA A 47 -1.86 14.75 15.15
N TYR A 48 -1.46 14.67 16.41
CA TYR A 48 -0.34 13.83 16.84
C TYR A 48 -0.61 12.33 16.61
N LEU A 49 -1.78 11.84 17.03
CA LEU A 49 -2.21 10.45 16.81
C LEU A 49 -2.23 10.09 15.32
N ASN A 50 -2.76 10.97 14.48
CA ASN A 50 -2.80 10.74 13.03
C ASN A 50 -1.41 10.76 12.40
N GLY A 51 -0.50 11.60 12.88
CA GLY A 51 0.90 11.59 12.48
C GLY A 51 1.57 10.24 12.74
N LEU A 52 1.38 9.68 13.95
CA LEU A 52 1.91 8.35 14.30
C LEU A 52 1.33 7.25 13.41
N LYS A 53 0.00 7.26 13.16
CA LYS A 53 -0.65 6.29 12.27
C LYS A 53 -0.11 6.38 10.84
N LEU A 54 0.11 7.59 10.34
CA LEU A 54 0.67 7.81 9.01
C LEU A 54 2.10 7.28 8.90
N GLU A 55 2.93 7.47 9.92
CA GLU A 55 4.30 6.93 9.96
C GLU A 55 4.32 5.39 9.92
N ILE A 56 3.41 4.74 10.65
CA ILE A 56 3.24 3.27 10.62
C ILE A 56 2.85 2.81 9.21
N ILE A 57 1.86 3.47 8.59
CA ILE A 57 1.43 3.15 7.23
C ILE A 57 2.59 3.32 6.24
N ASN A 58 3.30 4.44 6.30
CA ASN A 58 4.44 4.72 5.42
C ASN A 58 5.54 3.66 5.56
N SER A 59 5.85 3.26 6.79
CA SER A 59 6.83 2.20 7.08
C SER A 59 6.35 0.84 6.54
N GLY A 60 5.05 0.54 6.68
CA GLY A 60 4.44 -0.65 6.11
C GLY A 60 4.51 -0.66 4.58
N MET A 61 4.25 0.48 3.93
CA MET A 61 4.36 0.62 2.48
C MET A 61 5.79 0.42 1.97
N ALA A 62 6.80 0.94 2.68
CA ALA A 62 8.21 0.69 2.35
C ALA A 62 8.56 -0.81 2.44
N THR A 63 8.01 -1.50 3.43
CA THR A 63 8.17 -2.97 3.59
C THR A 63 7.51 -3.72 2.42
N ILE A 64 6.31 -3.33 2.02
CA ILE A 64 5.61 -3.92 0.87
C ILE A 64 6.42 -3.71 -0.42
N GLN A 65 6.89 -2.48 -0.68
CA GLN A 65 7.70 -2.16 -1.87
C GLN A 65 8.97 -3.02 -1.93
N SER A 66 9.66 -3.15 -0.79
CA SER A 66 10.84 -4.03 -0.68
C SER A 66 10.50 -5.49 -0.96
N SER A 67 9.34 -5.96 -0.49
CA SER A 67 8.88 -7.33 -0.72
C SER A 67 8.53 -7.58 -2.19
N VAL A 68 7.98 -6.58 -2.88
CA VAL A 68 7.73 -6.66 -4.33
C VAL A 68 9.04 -6.81 -5.11
N ILE A 69 10.07 -6.02 -4.76
CA ILE A 69 11.40 -6.13 -5.37
C ILE A 69 11.98 -7.54 -5.15
N LEU A 70 11.91 -8.05 -3.92
CA LEU A 70 12.38 -9.39 -3.58
C LEU A 70 11.63 -10.48 -4.35
N ALA A 71 10.31 -10.34 -4.50
CA ALA A 71 9.50 -11.29 -5.27
C ALA A 71 9.93 -11.31 -6.75
N ILE A 72 10.17 -10.14 -7.36
CA ILE A 72 10.67 -10.04 -8.73
C ILE A 72 12.04 -10.72 -8.84
N GLN A 73 12.97 -10.38 -7.95
CA GLN A 73 14.31 -10.97 -7.93
C GLN A 73 14.27 -12.50 -7.77
N THR A 74 13.39 -13.00 -6.90
CA THR A 74 13.20 -14.44 -6.68
C THR A 74 12.72 -15.13 -7.94
N ILE A 75 11.68 -14.59 -8.61
CA ILE A 75 11.16 -15.16 -9.85
C ILE A 75 12.25 -15.14 -10.95
N THR A 76 13.01 -14.05 -11.09
CA THR A 76 14.10 -13.96 -12.06
C THR A 76 15.22 -14.95 -11.76
N THR A 77 15.62 -15.09 -10.50
CA THR A 77 16.66 -16.03 -10.08
C THR A 77 16.23 -17.47 -10.34
N MET A 78 15.01 -17.84 -9.94
CA MET A 78 14.45 -19.17 -10.21
C MET A 78 14.34 -19.47 -11.71
N MET A 79 14.02 -18.46 -12.53
CA MET A 79 13.98 -18.60 -13.98
C MET A 79 15.34 -18.96 -14.59
N VAL A 80 16.44 -18.46 -14.01
CA VAL A 80 17.80 -18.65 -14.56
C VAL A 80 18.49 -19.86 -13.94
N GLU A 81 18.43 -20.00 -12.62
CA GLU A 81 19.30 -20.89 -11.86
C GLU A 81 18.64 -22.22 -11.48
N SER A 82 17.31 -22.36 -11.64
CA SER A 82 16.64 -23.60 -11.27
C SER A 82 17.10 -24.78 -12.13
N GLY A 83 17.48 -25.88 -11.49
CA GLY A 83 17.77 -27.16 -12.17
C GLY A 83 16.56 -27.83 -12.82
N SER A 84 15.34 -27.30 -12.65
CA SER A 84 14.12 -27.83 -13.24
C SER A 84 13.64 -26.98 -14.41
N ASP A 85 13.60 -27.56 -15.60
CA ASP A 85 13.10 -26.90 -16.82
C ASP A 85 11.65 -26.42 -16.66
N ALA A 86 10.82 -27.21 -15.96
CA ALA A 86 9.44 -26.85 -15.67
C ALA A 86 9.35 -25.60 -14.77
N VAL A 87 10.22 -25.48 -13.76
CA VAL A 87 10.28 -24.28 -12.91
C VAL A 87 10.72 -23.07 -13.71
N ARG A 88 11.79 -23.19 -14.52
CA ARG A 88 12.26 -22.09 -15.37
C ARG A 88 11.18 -21.61 -16.34
N LEU A 89 10.49 -22.53 -17.00
CA LEU A 89 9.38 -22.22 -17.91
C LEU A 89 8.22 -21.52 -17.21
N ASN A 90 7.84 -21.96 -16.02
CA ASN A 90 6.76 -21.35 -15.24
C ASN A 90 7.11 -19.93 -14.80
N CYS A 91 8.34 -19.68 -14.35
CA CYS A 91 8.81 -18.32 -14.03
C CYS A 91 8.83 -17.41 -15.27
N ALA A 92 9.29 -17.92 -16.42
CA ALA A 92 9.28 -17.16 -17.68
C ALA A 92 7.85 -16.78 -18.11
N LYS A 93 6.90 -17.73 -18.02
CA LYS A 93 5.48 -17.47 -18.29
C LYS A 93 4.89 -16.40 -17.36
N GLU A 94 5.20 -16.48 -16.07
CA GLU A 94 4.73 -15.49 -15.08
C GLU A 94 5.26 -14.08 -15.39
N ILE A 95 6.54 -13.96 -15.76
CA ILE A 95 7.13 -12.68 -16.17
C ILE A 95 6.44 -12.14 -17.41
N LEU A 96 6.25 -12.95 -18.46
CA LEU A 96 5.58 -12.53 -19.70
C LEU A 96 4.13 -12.12 -19.48
N ASN A 97 3.42 -12.81 -18.58
CA ASN A 97 2.05 -12.49 -18.22
C ASN A 97 1.98 -11.11 -17.52
N ARG A 98 2.82 -10.90 -16.49
CA ARG A 98 2.85 -9.62 -15.76
C ARG A 98 3.36 -8.45 -16.59
N ALA A 99 4.21 -8.70 -17.59
CA ALA A 99 4.64 -7.69 -18.56
C ALA A 99 3.53 -7.26 -19.52
N GLY A 100 2.34 -7.89 -19.47
CA GLY A 100 1.24 -7.63 -20.40
C GLY A 100 1.47 -8.18 -21.80
N ILE A 101 2.56 -8.91 -22.05
CA ILE A 101 2.91 -9.48 -23.37
C ILE A 101 1.97 -10.64 -23.72
N SER A 102 1.44 -11.34 -22.69
CA SER A 102 0.48 -12.42 -22.88
C SER A 102 -0.96 -11.95 -23.12
N GLN A 103 -1.26 -10.67 -22.89
CA GLN A 103 -2.56 -10.09 -23.21
C GLN A 103 -2.44 -9.44 -24.58
N ALA A 104 -2.94 -10.15 -25.60
CA ALA A 104 -3.10 -9.62 -26.94
C ALA A 104 -4.15 -8.49 -26.93
N ASN A 105 -3.82 -7.34 -26.35
CA ASN A 105 -4.42 -6.11 -26.84
C ASN A 105 -3.84 -5.93 -28.24
N PRO A 106 -4.68 -5.89 -29.30
CA PRO A 106 -4.19 -5.61 -30.63
C PRO A 106 -3.41 -4.30 -30.55
N ILE A 107 -2.12 -4.34 -30.88
CA ILE A 107 -1.39 -3.13 -31.21
C ILE A 107 -2.20 -2.50 -32.34
N GLY A 108 -2.65 -1.25 -32.14
CA GLY A 108 -3.43 -0.53 -33.15
C GLY A 108 -2.71 -0.57 -34.50
N SER A 109 -3.47 -0.56 -35.59
CA SER A 109 -2.91 -0.67 -36.94
C SER A 109 -1.78 0.34 -37.16
N ASP A 110 -0.68 -0.09 -37.78
CA ASP A 110 0.42 0.77 -38.22
C ASP A 110 0.17 1.36 -39.63
N ASP A 111 -0.94 0.99 -40.27
CA ASP A 111 -1.39 1.54 -41.54
C ASP A 111 -2.18 2.84 -41.34
N LEU A 112 -1.70 3.90 -42.01
CA LEU A 112 -2.28 5.24 -41.91
C LEU A 112 -3.74 5.27 -42.38
N ALA A 113 -4.08 4.53 -43.44
CA ALA A 113 -5.46 4.50 -43.95
C ALA A 113 -6.41 3.86 -42.94
N THR A 114 -5.98 2.75 -42.32
CA THR A 114 -6.72 2.06 -41.26
C THR A 114 -6.90 2.95 -40.03
N LEU A 115 -5.85 3.66 -39.59
CA LEU A 115 -5.93 4.60 -38.46
C LEU A 115 -6.89 5.77 -38.70
N GLN A 116 -6.91 6.32 -39.93
CA GLN A 116 -7.84 7.39 -40.32
C GLN A 116 -9.29 6.89 -40.33
N LEU A 117 -9.52 5.68 -40.81
CA LEU A 117 -10.83 5.03 -40.83
C LEU A 117 -11.35 4.73 -39.42
N THR A 118 -10.50 4.20 -38.51
CA THR A 118 -10.89 3.95 -37.12
C THR A 118 -11.27 5.24 -36.40
N ARG A 119 -10.54 6.34 -36.65
CA ARG A 119 -10.83 7.66 -36.05
C ARG A 119 -12.15 8.25 -36.54
N SER A 120 -12.49 8.09 -37.82
CA SER A 120 -13.75 8.61 -38.37
C SER A 120 -14.95 7.81 -37.88
N LEU A 121 -14.81 6.49 -37.70
CA LEU A 121 -15.86 5.61 -37.18
C LEU A 121 -16.10 5.78 -35.67
N GLY A 122 -15.06 6.06 -34.89
CA GLY A 122 -15.16 6.27 -33.43
C GLY A 122 -15.78 7.61 -33.00
N SER A 123 -16.00 8.55 -33.93
CA SER A 123 -16.55 9.89 -33.65
C SER A 123 -18.09 9.97 -33.69
N PHE A 124 -18.78 8.84 -33.90
CA PHE A 124 -20.25 8.73 -33.96
C PHE A 124 -20.86 7.99 -32.75
N GLY A 125 -20.12 7.85 -31.65
CA GLY A 125 -20.58 7.26 -30.38
C GLY A 125 -20.73 8.28 -29.28
#